data_AF-A0A239FG47-F1
#
_entry.id   AF-A0A239FG47-F1
#
_cell.length_a   1.000
_cell.length_b   1.000
_cell.length_c   1.000
_cell.angle_alpha   90.00
_cell.angle_beta   90.00
_cell.angle_gamma   90.00
#
_symmetry.space_group_name_H-M   'P 1'
#
loop_
_entity.id
_entity.type
_entity.pdbx_description
1 polymer ?
#
loop_
_entity_poly.entity_id
_entity_poly.type
_entity_poly.pdbx_seq_one_letter_code
_entity_poly.pdbx_strand_id
1 'polypeptide(L)'
;MSGHELRERTVARVRSAMTSAMRTDTHALDRLVLANPDALDSHSASFVRTARTLALATSAALTTVLSAHRYGWGARDRLVCLACGIERCRTVRNISDVLAAYGLAIDPVDRAEAWRRADAWYARTAGRPVLLSVESFEEGFIARPAIQPSGNILIVDRNAGTLTEWPPLDTGTLVGKYHDYERGIL
;
A
#
# COMPACT_ATOMS: atom_id res chain seq x y z
N MET A 1 10.48 11.26 -16.38
CA MET A 1 10.12 10.02 -15.66
C MET A 1 10.60 8.83 -16.48
N SER A 2 11.47 8.01 -15.90
CA SER A 2 11.97 6.78 -16.54
C SER A 2 10.88 5.70 -16.65
N GLY A 3 11.11 4.67 -17.49
CA GLY A 3 10.19 3.54 -17.60
C GLY A 3 10.04 2.77 -16.28
N HIS A 4 11.12 2.69 -15.50
CA HIS A 4 11.15 2.07 -14.19
C HIS A 4 10.35 2.88 -13.16
N GLU A 5 10.59 4.19 -13.04
CA GLU A 5 9.80 5.08 -12.15
C GLU A 5 8.30 5.01 -12.46
N LEU A 6 7.94 5.02 -13.75
CA LEU A 6 6.55 4.89 -14.18
C LEU A 6 5.94 3.56 -13.71
N ARG A 7 6.69 2.46 -13.81
CA ARG A 7 6.26 1.14 -13.34
C ARG A 7 6.07 1.12 -11.82
N GLU A 8 7.04 1.64 -11.06
CA GLU A 8 6.93 1.70 -9.58
C GLU A 8 5.73 2.52 -9.14
N ARG A 9 5.51 3.69 -9.75
CA ARG A 9 4.34 4.53 -9.45
C ARG A 9 3.02 3.82 -9.79
N THR A 10 2.98 3.10 -10.90
CA THR A 10 1.80 2.33 -11.33
C THR A 10 1.51 1.19 -10.36
N VAL A 11 2.56 0.46 -9.92
CA VAL A 11 2.44 -0.58 -8.89
C VAL A 11 1.93 0.01 -7.57
N ALA A 12 2.45 1.16 -7.15
CA ALA A 12 1.98 1.84 -5.94
C ALA A 12 0.49 2.20 -6.00
N ARG A 13 0.00 2.74 -7.13
CA ARG A 13 -1.43 3.02 -7.33
C ARG A 13 -2.30 1.77 -7.22
N VAL A 14 -1.90 0.68 -7.88
CA VAL A 14 -2.64 -0.59 -7.83
C VAL A 14 -2.65 -1.17 -6.41
N ARG A 15 -1.52 -1.14 -5.70
CA ARG A 15 -1.43 -1.57 -4.30
C ARG A 15 -2.28 -0.72 -3.36
N SER A 16 -2.34 0.59 -3.60
CA SER A 16 -3.20 1.51 -2.85
C SER A 16 -4.67 1.11 -3.00
N ALA A 17 -5.14 0.90 -4.24
CA ALA A 17 -6.51 0.46 -4.50
C ALA A 17 -6.83 -0.89 -3.87
N MET A 18 -5.92 -1.86 -4.01
CA MET A 18 -6.04 -3.17 -3.37
C MET A 18 -6.17 -3.06 -1.86
N THR A 19 -5.33 -2.23 -1.25
CA THR A 19 -5.31 -2.01 0.19
C THR A 19 -6.62 -1.37 0.68
N SER A 20 -7.10 -0.34 -0.01
CA SER A 20 -8.39 0.29 0.30
C SER A 20 -9.55 -0.71 0.20
N ALA A 21 -9.56 -1.56 -0.84
CA ALA A 21 -10.54 -2.62 -0.96
C ALA A 21 -10.42 -3.68 0.16
N MET A 22 -9.21 -4.08 0.55
CA MET A 22 -8.99 -5.03 1.64
C MET A 22 -9.56 -4.53 2.98
N ARG A 23 -9.48 -3.22 3.24
CA ARG A 23 -10.01 -2.56 4.45
C ARG A 23 -11.53 -2.42 4.49
N THR A 24 -12.19 -2.59 3.35
CA THR A 24 -13.63 -2.32 3.26
C THR A 24 -14.41 -3.35 4.08
N ASP A 25 -15.19 -2.89 5.08
CA ASP A 25 -16.14 -3.73 5.82
C ASP A 25 -17.35 -4.02 4.93
N THR A 26 -17.36 -5.23 4.36
CA THR A 26 -18.43 -5.64 3.44
C THR A 26 -19.77 -5.79 4.16
N HIS A 27 -19.76 -6.18 5.44
CA HIS A 27 -20.99 -6.28 6.21
C HIS A 27 -21.57 -4.90 6.55
N ALA A 28 -20.74 -3.89 6.79
CA ALA A 28 -21.20 -2.52 6.94
C ALA A 28 -21.83 -1.98 5.64
N LEU A 29 -21.23 -2.26 4.49
CA LEU A 29 -21.80 -1.91 3.19
C LEU A 29 -23.15 -2.62 2.96
N ASP A 30 -23.23 -3.92 3.24
CA ASP A 30 -24.48 -4.67 3.12
C ASP A 30 -25.58 -4.09 4.01
N ARG A 31 -25.26 -3.75 5.27
CA ARG A 31 -26.20 -3.08 6.20
C ARG A 31 -26.65 -1.72 5.66
N LEU A 32 -25.73 -0.93 5.10
CA LEU A 32 -26.06 0.37 4.50
C LEU A 32 -27.00 0.23 3.30
N VAL A 33 -26.75 -0.75 2.43
CA VAL A 33 -27.62 -1.04 1.28
C VAL A 33 -29.00 -1.49 1.74
N LEU A 34 -29.07 -2.38 2.75
CA LEU A 34 -30.34 -2.88 3.28
C LEU A 34 -31.14 -1.79 4.02
N ALA A 35 -30.46 -0.87 4.71
CA ALA A 35 -31.10 0.23 5.44
C ALA A 35 -31.65 1.34 4.53
N ASN A 36 -31.23 1.39 3.25
CA ASN A 36 -31.62 2.44 2.31
C ASN A 36 -32.16 1.84 0.99
N PRO A 37 -33.25 1.05 1.03
CA PRO A 37 -33.74 0.31 -0.13
C PRO A 37 -34.20 1.21 -1.29
N ASP A 38 -34.63 2.44 -1.00
CA ASP A 38 -35.09 3.40 -2.01
C ASP A 38 -33.98 4.33 -2.52
N ALA A 39 -32.79 4.31 -1.90
CA ALA A 39 -31.67 5.18 -2.28
C ALA A 39 -30.83 4.63 -3.43
N LEU A 40 -30.89 3.31 -3.68
CA LEU A 40 -30.14 2.64 -4.73
C LEU A 40 -31.07 1.73 -5.53
N ASP A 41 -31.01 1.81 -6.86
CA ASP A 41 -31.63 0.81 -7.71
C ASP A 41 -30.96 -0.58 -7.52
N SER A 42 -31.61 -1.62 -8.06
CA SER A 42 -31.14 -3.01 -7.91
C SER A 42 -29.75 -3.25 -8.49
N HIS A 43 -29.37 -2.56 -9.57
CA HIS A 43 -28.06 -2.68 -10.19
C HIS A 43 -26.99 -2.00 -9.34
N SER A 44 -27.26 -0.79 -8.86
CA SER A 44 -26.38 -0.02 -7.98
C SER A 44 -26.13 -0.77 -6.66
N ALA A 45 -27.19 -1.33 -6.06
CA ALA A 45 -27.08 -2.17 -4.87
C ALA A 45 -26.26 -3.43 -5.13
N SER A 46 -26.46 -4.11 -6.26
CA SER A 46 -25.68 -5.29 -6.65
C SER A 46 -24.18 -4.97 -6.85
N PHE A 47 -23.89 -3.83 -7.48
CA PHE A 47 -22.52 -3.35 -7.65
C PHE A 47 -21.83 -3.11 -6.30
N VAL A 48 -22.46 -2.38 -5.37
CA VAL A 48 -21.85 -2.10 -4.05
C VAL A 48 -21.47 -3.39 -3.31
N ARG A 49 -22.34 -4.41 -3.35
CA ARG A 49 -22.07 -5.71 -2.71
C ARG A 49 -20.87 -6.45 -3.32
N THR A 50 -20.62 -6.26 -4.62
CA THR A 50 -19.53 -6.94 -5.36
C THR A 50 -18.29 -6.07 -5.55
N ALA A 51 -18.37 -4.76 -5.28
CA ALA A 51 -17.34 -3.78 -5.56
C ALA A 51 -15.99 -4.14 -4.92
N ARG A 52 -16.00 -4.60 -3.66
CA ARG A 52 -14.78 -5.05 -2.97
C ARG A 52 -14.11 -6.19 -3.72
N THR A 53 -14.84 -7.23 -4.06
CA THR A 53 -14.31 -8.40 -4.77
C THR A 53 -13.78 -8.02 -6.14
N LEU A 54 -14.52 -7.18 -6.88
CA LEU A 54 -14.09 -6.67 -8.19
C LEU A 54 -12.80 -5.85 -8.10
N ALA A 55 -12.69 -4.96 -7.12
CA ALA A 55 -11.51 -4.15 -6.89
C ALA A 55 -10.28 -5.02 -6.53
N LEU A 56 -10.46 -6.02 -5.66
CA LEU A 56 -9.40 -6.97 -5.30
C LEU A 56 -8.95 -7.81 -6.49
N ALA A 57 -9.89 -8.42 -7.22
CA ALA A 57 -9.59 -9.26 -8.37
C ALA A 57 -8.88 -8.48 -9.48
N THR A 58 -9.37 -7.27 -9.79
CA THR A 58 -8.76 -6.40 -10.80
C THR A 58 -7.37 -5.93 -10.37
N SER A 59 -7.18 -5.57 -9.10
CA SER A 59 -5.87 -5.16 -8.59
C SER A 59 -4.86 -6.31 -8.60
N ALA A 60 -5.30 -7.53 -8.26
CA ALA A 60 -4.46 -8.72 -8.33
C ALA A 60 -4.06 -9.04 -9.77
N ALA A 61 -5.00 -8.97 -10.72
CA ALA A 61 -4.71 -9.18 -12.14
C ALA A 61 -3.71 -8.13 -12.68
N LEU A 62 -3.92 -6.85 -12.37
CA LEU A 62 -2.98 -5.78 -12.74
C LEU A 62 -1.60 -5.98 -12.10
N THR A 63 -1.54 -6.42 -10.85
CA THR A 63 -0.28 -6.73 -10.16
C THR A 63 0.49 -7.83 -10.88
N THR A 64 -0.20 -8.88 -11.36
CA THR A 64 0.42 -9.95 -12.16
C THR A 64 1.00 -9.40 -13.47
N VAL A 65 0.26 -8.56 -14.19
CA VAL A 65 0.74 -7.93 -15.44
C VAL A 65 1.97 -7.04 -15.14
N LEU A 66 1.90 -6.18 -14.13
CA LEU A 66 3.01 -5.29 -13.75
C LEU A 66 4.24 -6.04 -13.21
N SER A 67 4.05 -7.25 -12.68
CA SER A 67 5.14 -8.14 -12.26
C SER A 67 5.83 -8.82 -13.44
N ALA A 68 5.07 -9.20 -14.47
CA ALA A 68 5.62 -9.67 -15.74
C ALA A 68 6.40 -8.56 -16.45
N HIS A 69 5.88 -7.32 -16.44
CA HIS A 69 6.51 -6.15 -17.05
C HIS A 69 7.47 -5.40 -16.12
N ARG A 70 8.33 -6.11 -15.37
CA ARG A 70 9.39 -5.50 -14.55
C ARG A 70 10.57 -5.02 -15.41
N TYR A 71 11.32 -4.05 -14.90
CA TYR A 71 12.53 -3.55 -15.55
C TYR A 71 13.78 -4.21 -14.98
N GLY A 72 14.78 -4.43 -15.85
CA GLY A 72 16.09 -4.94 -15.48
C GLY A 72 17.11 -4.65 -16.57
N TRP A 73 18.37 -4.96 -16.30
CA TRP A 73 19.48 -4.70 -17.23
C TRP A 73 19.44 -5.68 -18.40
N GLY A 74 19.36 -5.15 -19.63
CA GLY A 74 19.42 -5.93 -20.87
C GLY A 74 20.83 -6.11 -21.40
N ALA A 75 20.98 -6.85 -22.50
CA ALA A 75 22.26 -7.22 -23.13
C ALA A 75 23.18 -6.06 -23.56
N ARG A 76 22.70 -4.82 -23.53
CA ARG A 76 23.47 -3.60 -23.87
C ARG A 76 23.67 -2.67 -22.67
N ASP A 77 23.57 -3.21 -21.46
CA ASP A 77 23.62 -2.46 -20.21
C ASP A 77 22.61 -1.30 -20.15
N ARG A 78 21.42 -1.55 -20.71
CA ARG A 78 20.31 -0.59 -20.69
C ARG A 78 19.18 -1.16 -19.85
N LEU A 79 18.55 -0.29 -19.07
CA LEU A 79 17.37 -0.64 -18.29
C LEU A 79 16.16 -0.79 -19.23
N VAL A 80 15.69 -2.03 -19.39
CA VAL A 80 14.59 -2.38 -20.30
C VAL A 80 13.52 -3.18 -19.58
N CYS A 81 12.30 -3.16 -20.09
CA CYS A 81 11.25 -4.07 -19.64
C CYS A 81 11.63 -5.50 -20.03
N LEU A 82 11.72 -6.41 -19.06
CA LEU A 82 12.18 -7.78 -19.29
C LEU A 82 11.20 -8.60 -20.15
N ALA A 83 9.92 -8.25 -20.18
CA ALA A 83 8.93 -8.90 -21.04
C ALA A 83 8.92 -8.37 -22.48
N CYS A 84 9.25 -7.08 -22.68
CA CYS A 84 9.14 -6.44 -24.00
C CYS A 84 10.48 -6.19 -24.69
N GLY A 85 11.60 -6.22 -23.96
CA GLY A 85 12.93 -5.89 -24.47
C GLY A 85 13.14 -4.41 -24.82
N ILE A 86 12.25 -3.51 -24.39
CA ILE A 86 12.29 -2.07 -24.72
C ILE A 86 12.38 -1.19 -23.47
N GLU A 87 13.01 -0.02 -23.59
CA GLU A 87 13.19 0.97 -22.51
C GLU A 87 11.88 1.63 -22.06
N ARG A 88 10.85 1.66 -22.93
CA ARG A 88 9.56 2.30 -22.67
C ARG A 88 8.42 1.32 -22.95
N CYS A 89 8.08 0.52 -21.95
CA CYS A 89 7.01 -0.47 -22.06
C CYS A 89 5.64 0.20 -22.31
N ARG A 90 5.03 -0.10 -23.46
CA ARG A 90 3.69 0.42 -23.82
C ARG A 90 2.61 -0.09 -22.87
N THR A 91 2.70 -1.34 -22.41
CA THR A 91 1.73 -1.93 -21.45
C THR A 91 1.70 -1.14 -20.15
N VAL A 92 2.86 -0.92 -19.53
CA VAL A 92 2.95 -0.15 -18.27
C VAL A 92 2.43 1.27 -18.46
N ARG A 93 2.78 1.92 -19.58
CA ARG A 93 2.30 3.27 -19.90
C ARG A 93 0.78 3.31 -20.05
N ASN A 94 0.20 2.44 -20.86
CA ASN A 94 -1.25 2.41 -21.09
C ASN A 94 -2.01 2.14 -19.79
N ILE A 95 -1.53 1.22 -18.94
CA ILE A 95 -2.13 0.98 -17.63
C ILE A 95 -2.04 2.25 -16.77
N SER A 96 -0.86 2.87 -16.67
CA SER A 96 -0.69 4.10 -15.90
C SER A 96 -1.63 5.22 -16.37
N ASP A 97 -1.77 5.39 -17.68
CA ASP A 97 -2.60 6.43 -18.28
C ASP A 97 -4.08 6.19 -17.99
N VAL A 98 -4.56 4.94 -18.11
CA VAL A 98 -5.93 4.55 -17.73
C VAL A 98 -6.17 4.80 -16.23
N LEU A 99 -5.28 4.32 -15.36
CA LEU A 99 -5.44 4.53 -13.93
C LEU A 99 -5.46 6.02 -13.56
N ALA A 100 -4.65 6.85 -14.24
CA ALA A 100 -4.68 8.30 -14.07
C ALA A 100 -6.00 8.92 -14.57
N ALA A 101 -6.50 8.48 -15.73
CA ALA A 101 -7.74 8.99 -16.32
C ALA A 101 -8.96 8.72 -15.43
N TYR A 102 -8.99 7.59 -14.73
CA TYR A 102 -10.02 7.25 -13.74
C TYR A 102 -9.75 7.80 -12.34
N GLY A 103 -8.76 8.69 -12.18
CA GLY A 103 -8.49 9.37 -10.92
C GLY A 103 -7.96 8.46 -9.82
N LEU A 104 -7.42 7.29 -10.15
CA LEU A 104 -6.85 6.38 -9.16
C LEU A 104 -5.54 6.96 -8.60
N ALA A 105 -5.67 7.64 -7.46
CA ALA A 105 -4.55 8.20 -6.73
C ALA A 105 -3.86 7.14 -5.87
N ILE A 106 -2.59 7.41 -5.55
CA ILE A 106 -1.96 6.78 -4.39
C ILE A 106 -2.62 7.48 -3.21
N ASP A 107 -3.34 6.74 -2.38
CA ASP A 107 -3.88 7.21 -1.11
C ASP A 107 -2.90 6.80 -0.02
N PRO A 108 -2.04 7.72 0.45
CA PRO A 108 -1.01 7.38 1.40
C PRO A 108 -1.63 6.88 2.70
N VAL A 109 -0.91 6.01 3.41
CA VAL A 109 -1.27 5.61 4.77
C VAL A 109 -1.45 6.87 5.61
N ASP A 110 -2.60 6.97 6.27
CA ASP A 110 -2.84 7.99 7.27
C ASP A 110 -2.42 7.50 8.67
N ARG A 111 -2.43 8.41 9.64
CA ARG A 111 -2.04 8.10 11.01
C ARG A 111 -2.92 7.02 11.65
N ALA A 112 -4.21 7.02 11.34
CA ALA A 112 -5.17 6.08 11.92
C ALA A 112 -4.92 4.65 11.41
N GLU A 113 -4.56 4.53 10.14
CA GLU A 113 -4.18 3.27 9.53
C GLU A 113 -2.83 2.77 10.01
N ALA A 114 -1.84 3.67 10.14
CA ALA A 114 -0.56 3.31 10.72
C ALA A 114 -0.75 2.73 12.14
N TRP A 115 -1.63 3.34 12.93
CA TRP A 115 -2.03 2.82 14.23
C TRP A 115 -2.67 1.43 14.13
N ARG A 116 -3.67 1.23 13.26
CA ARG A 116 -4.33 -0.08 13.09
C ARG A 116 -3.35 -1.19 12.72
N ARG A 117 -2.41 -0.91 11.81
CA ARG A 117 -1.39 -1.87 11.37
C ARG A 117 -0.43 -2.23 12.49
N ALA A 118 0.05 -1.23 13.22
CA ALA A 118 0.93 -1.43 14.36
C ALA A 118 0.20 -2.20 15.47
N ASP A 119 -1.02 -1.81 15.83
CA ASP A 119 -1.85 -2.48 16.84
C ASP A 119 -2.05 -3.96 16.51
N ALA A 120 -2.46 -4.26 15.27
CA ALA A 120 -2.62 -5.64 14.84
C ALA A 120 -1.31 -6.45 14.92
N TRP A 121 -0.16 -5.83 14.62
CA TRP A 121 1.13 -6.50 14.76
C TRP A 121 1.48 -6.75 16.23
N TYR A 122 1.41 -5.73 17.09
CA TYR A 122 1.75 -5.86 18.51
C TYR A 122 0.79 -6.79 19.23
N ALA A 123 -0.51 -6.74 18.94
CA ALA A 123 -1.50 -7.65 19.52
C ALA A 123 -1.20 -9.11 19.18
N ARG A 124 -0.77 -9.41 17.95
CA ARG A 124 -0.33 -10.75 17.56
C ARG A 124 0.96 -11.16 18.26
N THR A 125 1.96 -10.27 18.32
CA THR A 125 3.29 -10.59 18.87
C THR A 125 3.27 -10.69 20.40
N ALA A 126 2.54 -9.81 21.08
CA ALA A 126 2.45 -9.77 22.54
C ALA A 126 1.31 -10.62 23.12
N GLY A 127 0.39 -11.12 22.29
CA GLY A 127 -0.79 -11.90 22.71
C GLY A 127 -1.81 -11.09 23.53
N ARG A 128 -1.68 -9.76 23.58
CA ARG A 128 -2.57 -8.85 24.33
C ARG A 128 -2.57 -7.46 23.69
N PRO A 129 -3.62 -6.63 23.91
CA PRO A 129 -3.62 -5.23 23.48
C PRO A 129 -2.43 -4.47 24.06
N VAL A 130 -1.77 -3.66 23.22
CA VAL A 130 -0.63 -2.82 23.61
C VAL A 130 -1.02 -1.37 23.40
N LEU A 131 -0.80 -0.52 24.41
CA LEU A 131 -1.01 0.92 24.24
C LEU A 131 0.10 1.48 23.34
N LEU A 132 -0.28 2.11 22.23
CA LEU A 132 0.65 2.60 21.21
C LEU A 132 0.57 4.12 21.05
N SER A 133 1.72 4.77 20.92
CA SER A 133 1.83 6.11 20.35
C SER A 133 2.28 6.00 18.89
N VAL A 134 1.64 6.79 18.02
CA VAL A 134 2.00 6.87 16.60
C VAL A 134 2.40 8.29 16.27
N GLU A 135 3.65 8.46 15.88
CA GLU A 135 4.26 9.72 15.45
C GLU A 135 4.40 9.71 13.92
N SER A 136 4.14 10.85 13.27
CA SER A 136 4.30 10.98 11.82
C SER A 136 5.66 11.59 11.49
N PHE A 137 6.28 11.13 10.41
CA PHE A 137 7.42 11.77 9.76
C PHE A 137 7.21 11.78 8.23
N GLU A 138 8.17 12.29 7.45
CA GLU A 138 7.98 12.51 6.00
C GLU A 138 7.63 11.20 5.26
N GLU A 139 8.42 10.15 5.45
CA GLU A 139 8.29 8.88 4.73
C GLU A 139 7.29 7.90 5.38
N GLY A 140 6.79 8.19 6.58
CA GLY A 140 6.01 7.20 7.30
C GLY A 140 5.49 7.60 8.67
N PHE A 141 5.27 6.57 9.49
CA PHE A 141 4.84 6.69 10.87
C PHE A 141 5.66 5.77 11.76
N ILE A 142 6.03 6.26 12.94
CA ILE A 142 6.72 5.48 13.97
C ILE A 142 5.69 5.08 15.02
N ALA A 143 5.53 3.78 15.25
CA ALA A 143 4.63 3.23 16.26
C ALA A 143 5.41 2.66 17.44
N ARG A 144 5.25 3.28 18.61
CA ARG A 144 5.95 2.91 19.85
C ARG A 144 4.99 2.39 20.92
N PRO A 145 5.35 1.31 21.63
CA PRO A 145 4.62 0.89 22.81
C PRO A 145 4.83 1.90 23.94
N ALA A 146 3.76 2.24 24.66
CA ALA A 146 3.80 3.20 25.77
C ALA A 146 4.56 2.67 27.00
N ILE A 147 4.64 1.34 27.16
CA ILE A 147 5.39 0.70 28.23
C ILE A 147 6.74 0.22 27.67
N GLN A 148 7.77 1.03 27.86
CA GLN A 148 9.18 0.63 27.69
C GLN A 148 9.58 -0.35 28.82
N PRO A 149 10.57 -1.26 28.61
CA PRO A 149 11.67 -1.14 27.64
C PRO A 149 11.88 -2.30 26.65
N SER A 150 10.98 -3.28 26.50
CA SER A 150 11.33 -4.53 25.79
C SER A 150 10.73 -4.72 24.39
N GLY A 151 10.06 -3.71 23.81
CA GLY A 151 9.44 -3.84 22.49
C GLY A 151 10.28 -3.21 21.39
N ASN A 152 10.51 -3.95 20.31
CA ASN A 152 10.96 -3.35 19.06
C ASN A 152 9.94 -2.31 18.58
N ILE A 153 10.41 -1.26 17.92
CA ILE A 153 9.60 -0.19 17.35
C ILE A 153 9.21 -0.57 15.93
N LEU A 154 8.02 -0.16 15.49
CA LEU A 154 7.61 -0.34 14.10
C LEU A 154 7.69 0.98 13.35
N ILE A 155 8.22 0.93 12.14
CA ILE A 155 8.01 1.97 11.13
C ILE A 155 6.99 1.45 10.11
N VAL A 156 5.96 2.27 9.85
CA VAL A 156 4.95 2.06 8.82
C VAL A 156 5.26 3.00 7.65
N ASP A 157 5.64 2.43 6.50
CA ASP A 157 5.89 3.19 5.29
C ASP A 157 4.62 3.93 4.82
N ARG A 158 4.73 5.22 4.48
CA ARG A 158 3.57 6.05 4.10
C ARG A 158 2.92 5.60 2.79
N ASN A 159 3.68 5.05 1.85
CA ASN A 159 3.19 4.77 0.51
C ASN A 159 2.75 3.31 0.32
N ALA A 160 3.50 2.38 0.87
CA ALA A 160 3.27 0.94 0.81
C ALA A 160 2.55 0.42 2.06
N GLY A 161 2.64 1.14 3.19
CA GLY A 161 2.17 0.66 4.50
C GLY A 161 2.96 -0.53 5.02
N THR A 162 4.13 -0.81 4.45
CA THR A 162 4.99 -1.92 4.87
C THR A 162 5.45 -1.68 6.30
N LEU A 163 5.43 -2.73 7.12
CA LEU A 163 5.91 -2.68 8.49
C LEU A 163 7.37 -3.15 8.52
N THR A 164 8.23 -2.34 9.10
CA THR A 164 9.62 -2.69 9.39
C THR A 164 9.85 -2.57 10.88
N GLU A 165 10.60 -3.51 11.44
CA GLU A 165 10.87 -3.63 12.87
C GLU A 165 12.27 -3.09 13.18
N TRP A 166 12.36 -2.27 14.23
CA TRP A 166 13.56 -1.50 14.56
C TRP A 166 13.86 -1.59 16.05
N PRO A 167 15.15 -1.49 16.46
CA PRO A 167 15.51 -1.36 17.87
C PRO A 167 14.87 -0.09 18.48
N PRO A 168 14.74 -0.01 19.83
CA PRO A 168 14.09 1.10 20.52
C PRO A 168 14.94 2.38 20.52
N LEU A 169 15.16 2.93 19.33
CA LEU A 169 15.96 4.13 19.06
C LEU A 169 15.08 5.39 19.14
N ASP A 170 15.72 6.55 19.34
CA ASP A 170 15.06 7.84 19.27
C ASP A 170 14.58 8.17 17.84
N THR A 171 13.65 9.12 17.71
CA THR A 171 13.06 9.50 16.41
C THR A 171 14.11 9.92 15.39
N GLY A 172 15.09 10.74 15.76
CA GLY A 172 16.09 11.25 14.81
C GLY A 172 16.95 10.13 14.25
N THR A 173 17.42 9.23 15.12
CA THR A 173 18.21 8.06 14.72
C THR A 173 17.40 7.09 13.87
N LEU A 174 16.13 6.84 14.20
CA LEU A 174 15.25 5.97 13.41
C LEU A 174 15.03 6.51 12.00
N VAL A 175 14.73 7.80 11.86
CA VAL A 175 14.51 8.44 10.55
C VAL A 175 15.77 8.33 9.70
N GLY A 176 16.94 8.64 10.27
CA GLY A 176 18.22 8.49 9.57
C GLY A 176 18.46 7.06 9.07
N LYS A 177 18.28 6.06 9.94
CA LYS A 177 18.43 4.65 9.56
C LYS A 177 17.37 4.19 8.55
N TYR A 178 16.16 4.72 8.63
CA TYR A 178 15.11 4.38 7.67
C TYR A 178 15.45 4.88 6.26
N HIS A 179 15.99 6.09 6.13
CA HIS A 179 16.49 6.59 4.85
C HIS A 179 17.64 5.74 4.27
N ASP A 180 18.54 5.25 5.13
CA ASP A 180 19.61 4.34 4.69
C ASP A 180 19.03 3.01 4.18
N TYR A 181 18.03 2.47 4.87
CA TYR A 181 17.31 1.28 4.46
C TYR A 181 16.57 1.48 3.12
N GLU A 182 15.85 2.59 2.93
CA GLU A 182 15.19 2.89 1.65
C GLU A 182 16.18 3.04 0.48
N ARG A 183 17.39 3.50 0.77
CA ARG A 183 18.48 3.59 -0.21
C ARG A 183 19.23 2.26 -0.43
N GLY A 184 18.90 1.21 0.33
CA GLY A 184 19.57 -0.08 0.27
C GLY A 184 21.00 -0.07 0.82
N ILE A 185 21.30 0.83 1.76
CA ILE A 185 22.60 0.97 2.42
C ILE A 185 22.68 0.07 3.68
N LEU A 186 21.52 -0.30 4.24
CA LEU A 186 21.35 -1.21 5.38
C LEU A 186 20.75 -2.56 4.97
#